data_AF-A0A3N1CTH2-F1
#
_entry.id   AF-A0A3N1CTH2-F1
#
_cell.length_a   1.000
_cell.length_b   1.000
_cell.length_c   1.000
_cell.angle_alpha   90.00
_cell.angle_beta   90.00
_cell.angle_gamma   90.00
#
_symmetry.space_group_name_H-M   'P 1'
#
loop_
_entity.id
_entity.type
_entity.pdbx_description
1 polymer ?
#
loop_
_entity_poly.entity_id
_entity_poly.type
_entity_poly.pdbx_seq_one_letter_code
_entity_poly.pdbx_strand_id
1 'polypeptide(L)'
;MAAGQIGQDHGIRGFGARKVPPHVAAGLERFRLEEGDLVCVRCGELGRVAQVGAEHEGWLTGTSCLRIRVKERTALRPRHLLQVLARRETVRWLVARSPRSVIASLRTRTLLDLPVVLPPTAEQEAILAVLASLDAEEAVHRRVAEETARLRSGLAERLLDGEFTVTTGDLRASGRLPAGPPVFGGAGEGRWTVILGG
;
A
#
# COMPACT_ATOMS: atom_id res chain seq x y z
N MET A 1 16.32 11.10 7.83
CA MET A 1 15.77 11.21 6.47
C MET A 1 15.66 9.82 5.87
N ALA A 2 14.58 9.54 5.15
CA ALA A 2 14.06 8.20 4.94
C ALA A 2 13.89 7.86 3.44
N ALA A 3 14.03 6.58 3.10
CA ALA A 3 13.71 6.00 1.79
C ALA A 3 12.40 5.21 1.93
N GLY A 4 11.37 5.62 1.22
CA GLY A 4 10.05 4.99 1.28
C GLY A 4 9.77 4.09 0.08
N GLN A 5 8.85 3.13 0.26
CA GLN A 5 8.25 2.34 -0.80
C GLN A 5 6.92 2.97 -1.24
N ILE A 6 6.63 2.93 -2.54
CA ILE A 6 5.33 3.36 -3.08
C ILE A 6 4.32 2.22 -2.91
N GLY A 7 3.28 2.46 -2.12
CA GLY A 7 2.16 1.56 -1.90
C GLY A 7 1.25 1.45 -3.13
N GLN A 8 0.34 0.47 -3.10
CA GLN A 8 -0.71 0.31 -4.14
C GLN A 8 -1.77 1.42 -4.04
N ASP A 9 -1.87 2.05 -2.87
CA ASP A 9 -2.76 3.15 -2.51
C ASP A 9 -2.20 4.53 -2.85
N HIS A 10 -1.14 4.60 -3.67
CA HIS A 10 -0.43 5.84 -3.98
C HIS A 10 0.18 6.57 -2.78
N GLY A 11 0.31 5.89 -1.63
CA GLY A 11 0.99 6.39 -0.45
C GLY A 11 2.50 6.09 -0.49
N ILE A 12 3.29 6.92 0.19
CA ILE A 12 4.70 6.62 0.48
C ILE A 12 4.75 5.98 1.88
N ARG A 13 5.37 4.80 1.99
CA ARG A 13 5.52 4.07 3.26
C ARG A 13 7.00 3.99 3.64
N GLY A 14 7.35 4.39 4.86
CA GLY A 14 8.73 4.54 5.33
C GLY A 14 9.49 3.26 5.72
N PHE A 15 9.09 2.07 5.27
CA PHE A 15 9.75 0.82 5.69
C PHE A 15 11.14 0.72 5.04
N GLY A 16 12.22 0.65 5.84
CA GLY A 16 13.61 0.50 5.34
C GLY A 16 14.36 1.79 5.00
N ALA A 17 13.88 2.91 5.55
CA ALA A 17 14.39 4.24 5.31
C ALA A 17 15.89 4.47 5.65
N ARG A 18 16.74 4.62 4.64
CA ARG A 18 18.18 4.88 4.83
C ARG A 18 18.47 6.33 5.18
N LYS A 19 19.03 6.56 6.37
CA LYS A 19 19.48 7.90 6.82
C LYS A 19 20.73 8.33 6.06
N VAL A 20 20.67 9.53 5.49
CA VAL A 20 21.79 10.21 4.84
C VAL A 20 22.40 11.23 5.83
N PRO A 21 23.72 11.26 6.03
CA PRO A 21 24.36 12.25 6.89
C PRO A 21 24.11 13.69 6.40
N PRO A 22 24.02 14.69 7.30
CA PRO A 22 23.69 16.09 6.94
C PRO A 22 24.62 16.70 5.88
N HIS A 23 25.93 16.42 5.94
CA HIS A 23 26.91 16.94 4.98
C HIS A 23 26.70 16.37 3.56
N VAL A 24 26.17 15.15 3.44
CA VAL A 24 25.83 14.55 2.13
C VAL A 24 24.49 15.13 1.63
N ALA A 25 23.54 15.36 2.54
CA ALA A 25 22.24 15.92 2.20
C ALA A 25 22.34 17.33 1.59
N ALA A 26 23.28 18.16 2.06
CA ALA A 26 23.53 19.51 1.53
C ALA A 26 23.85 19.52 0.02
N GLY A 27 24.44 18.45 -0.52
CA GLY A 27 24.71 18.32 -1.96
C GLY A 27 23.53 17.78 -2.78
N LEU A 28 22.43 17.41 -2.12
CA LEU A 28 21.31 16.68 -2.71
C LEU A 28 19.99 17.48 -2.72
N GLU A 29 20.06 18.80 -2.53
CA GLU A 29 18.88 19.68 -2.47
C GLU A 29 17.92 19.51 -3.65
N ARG A 30 18.43 19.24 -4.86
CA ARG A 30 17.60 19.00 -6.06
C ARG A 30 16.68 17.77 -5.97
N PHE A 31 17.02 16.82 -5.10
CA PHE A 31 16.27 15.58 -4.84
C PHE A 31 15.37 15.69 -3.62
N ARG A 32 15.38 16.82 -2.92
CA ARG A 32 14.51 17.08 -1.78
C ARG A 32 13.05 17.11 -2.24
N LEU A 33 12.21 16.42 -1.49
CA LEU A 33 10.78 16.34 -1.67
C LEU A 33 10.09 17.44 -0.88
N GLU A 34 9.07 18.03 -1.50
CA GLU A 34 8.15 18.98 -0.88
C GLU A 34 6.73 18.39 -0.94
N GLU A 35 5.88 18.81 0.00
CA GLU A 35 4.48 18.42 -0.02
C GLU A 35 3.84 18.74 -1.38
N GLY A 36 3.07 17.78 -1.90
CA GLY A 36 2.43 17.88 -3.21
C GLY A 36 3.31 17.44 -4.38
N ASP A 37 4.61 17.20 -4.20
CA ASP A 37 5.43 16.51 -5.20
C ASP A 37 4.84 15.12 -5.51
N LEU A 38 5.07 14.64 -6.72
CA LEU A 38 4.82 13.25 -7.07
C LEU A 38 6.14 12.50 -7.20
N VAL A 39 6.16 11.26 -6.72
CA VAL A 39 7.29 10.35 -6.91
C VAL A 39 6.81 9.16 -7.73
N CYS A 40 7.43 8.90 -8.88
CA CYS A 40 7.10 7.74 -9.70
C CYS A 40 8.31 6.81 -9.86
N VAL A 41 8.06 5.51 -9.98
CA VAL A 41 9.11 4.51 -10.19
C VAL A 41 9.74 4.72 -11.56
N ARG A 42 11.06 4.92 -11.55
CA ARG A 42 11.91 5.05 -12.74
C ARG A 42 12.36 3.67 -13.25
N CYS A 43 12.76 2.79 -12.35
CA CYS A 43 13.32 1.49 -12.70
C CYS A 43 12.61 0.40 -11.89
N GLY A 44 12.06 -0.61 -12.57
CA GLY A 44 11.27 -1.69 -11.94
C GLY A 44 9.80 -1.64 -12.35
N GLU A 45 8.89 -1.64 -11.38
CA GLU A 45 7.44 -1.65 -11.61
C GLU A 45 6.93 -0.27 -12.06
N LEU A 46 7.03 -0.01 -13.36
CA LEU A 46 6.53 1.20 -13.99
C LEU A 46 5.02 1.36 -13.75
N GLY A 47 4.59 2.59 -13.49
CA GLY A 47 3.20 2.92 -13.18
C GLY A 47 2.91 3.11 -11.69
N ARG A 48 3.80 2.66 -10.81
CA ARG A 48 3.75 3.06 -9.41
C ARG A 48 4.09 4.55 -9.27
N VAL A 49 3.15 5.29 -8.71
CA VAL A 49 3.25 6.71 -8.40
C VAL A 49 2.66 6.97 -7.03
N ALA A 50 3.27 7.89 -6.28
CA ALA A 50 2.76 8.37 -5.01
C ALA A 50 2.81 9.88 -4.92
N GLN A 51 1.94 10.44 -4.09
CA GLN A 51 2.00 11.85 -3.71
C GLN A 51 2.78 12.00 -2.40
N VAL A 52 3.64 13.02 -2.34
CA VAL A 52 4.38 13.41 -1.14
C VAL A 52 3.44 14.17 -0.22
N GLY A 53 3.21 13.64 0.98
CA GLY A 53 2.52 14.32 2.09
C GLY A 53 3.46 15.15 2.97
N ALA A 54 2.91 15.92 3.90
CA ALA A 54 3.65 16.77 4.83
C ALA A 54 4.69 15.99 5.67
N GLU A 55 4.38 14.75 6.05
CA GLU A 55 5.26 13.84 6.78
C GLU A 55 6.53 13.43 5.99
N HIS A 56 6.50 13.64 4.68
CA HIS A 56 7.58 13.34 3.75
C HIS A 56 8.40 14.59 3.37
N GLU A 57 8.09 15.75 3.95
CA GLU A 57 8.82 16.97 3.65
C GLU A 57 10.31 16.84 4.01
N GLY A 58 11.17 17.31 3.10
CA GLY A 58 12.61 17.22 3.25
C GLY A 58 13.21 15.84 2.91
N TRP A 59 12.39 14.81 2.65
CA TRP A 59 12.89 13.51 2.23
C TRP A 59 13.63 13.61 0.88
N LEU A 60 14.47 12.63 0.59
CA LEU A 60 15.23 12.59 -0.67
C LEU A 60 14.64 11.52 -1.59
N THR A 61 14.37 11.88 -2.84
CA THR A 61 13.96 10.92 -3.86
C THR A 61 15.11 9.94 -4.14
N GLY A 62 14.81 8.64 -4.16
CA GLY A 62 15.77 7.59 -4.50
C GLY A 62 16.16 7.60 -5.98
N THR A 63 17.32 7.04 -6.33
CA THR A 63 17.83 7.01 -7.72
C THR A 63 16.96 6.19 -8.69
N SER A 64 16.18 5.25 -8.15
CA SER A 64 15.19 4.44 -8.87
C SER A 64 13.83 5.12 -9.01
N CYS A 65 13.69 6.37 -8.56
CA CYS A 65 12.48 7.16 -8.68
C CYS A 65 12.72 8.46 -9.46
N LEU A 66 11.66 9.00 -10.03
CA LEU A 66 11.61 10.35 -10.57
C LEU A 66 10.70 11.20 -9.70
N ARG A 67 11.14 12.42 -9.41
CA ARG A 67 10.33 13.46 -8.78
C ARG A 67 9.68 14.31 -9.86
N ILE A 68 8.39 14.56 -9.72
CA ILE A 68 7.60 15.42 -10.61
C ILE A 68 6.97 16.51 -9.75
N ARG A 69 7.29 17.76 -10.07
CA ARG A 69 6.69 18.93 -9.42
C ARG A 69 5.82 19.68 -10.41
N VAL A 70 4.54 19.81 -10.10
CA VAL A 70 3.62 20.65 -10.86
C VAL A 70 3.84 22.10 -10.40
N LYS A 71 4.12 23.01 -11.35
CA LYS A 71 4.31 24.43 -11.03
C LYS A 71 2.96 25.08 -10.75
N GLU A 72 2.90 25.99 -9.78
CA GLU A 72 1.67 26.66 -9.32
C GLU A 72 0.84 27.32 -10.44
N ARG A 73 1.51 27.88 -11.45
CA ARG A 73 0.85 28.54 -12.60
C ARG A 73 0.22 27.57 -13.61
N THR A 74 0.27 26.27 -13.35
CA THR A 74 -0.28 25.25 -14.24
C THR A 74 -1.73 24.99 -13.87
N ALA A 75 -2.63 24.95 -14.86
CA ALA A 75 -4.03 24.53 -14.67
C ALA A 75 -4.18 23.00 -14.43
N LEU A 76 -3.19 22.36 -13.80
CA LEU A 76 -3.12 20.93 -13.54
C LEU A 76 -3.02 20.70 -12.03
N ARG A 77 -3.85 19.81 -11.50
CA ARG A 77 -3.74 19.36 -10.11
C ARG A 77 -2.74 18.21 -9.98
N PRO A 78 -1.82 18.22 -9.00
CA PRO A 78 -0.89 17.11 -8.76
C PRO A 78 -1.61 15.77 -8.61
N ARG A 79 -2.71 15.73 -7.84
CA ARG A 79 -3.55 14.53 -7.69
C ARG A 79 -4.16 14.07 -9.00
N HIS A 80 -4.59 14.98 -9.87
CA HIS A 80 -5.12 14.59 -11.18
C HIS A 80 -4.01 13.98 -12.05
N LEU A 81 -2.81 14.58 -12.06
CA LEU A 81 -1.66 14.01 -12.76
C LEU A 81 -1.30 12.61 -12.23
N LEU A 82 -1.35 12.40 -10.93
CA LEU A 82 -1.15 11.10 -10.31
C LEU A 82 -2.13 10.06 -10.89
N GLN A 83 -3.42 10.40 -10.96
CA GLN A 83 -4.42 9.52 -11.56
C GLN A 83 -4.13 9.23 -13.04
N VAL A 84 -3.68 10.22 -13.81
CA VAL A 84 -3.27 10.02 -15.21
C VAL A 84 -2.08 9.06 -15.30
N LEU A 85 -1.06 9.22 -14.44
CA LEU A 85 0.13 8.38 -14.43
C LEU A 85 -0.15 6.93 -14.01
N ALA A 86 -1.14 6.73 -13.14
CA ALA A 86 -1.58 5.42 -12.66
C ALA A 86 -2.47 4.65 -13.68
N ARG A 87 -3.07 5.34 -14.65
CA ARG A 87 -3.94 4.71 -15.66
C ARG A 87 -3.19 3.65 -16.47
N ARG A 88 -3.86 2.52 -16.72
CA ARG A 88 -3.28 1.37 -17.44
C ARG A 88 -2.77 1.75 -18.82
N GLU A 89 -3.48 2.61 -19.53
CA GLU A 89 -3.10 3.09 -20.87
C GLU A 89 -1.81 3.91 -20.81
N THR A 90 -1.68 4.78 -19.80
CA THR A 90 -0.47 5.56 -19.55
C THR A 90 0.71 4.65 -19.23
N VAL A 91 0.53 3.68 -18.35
CA VAL A 91 1.57 2.71 -18.00
C VAL A 91 2.02 1.93 -19.24
N ARG A 92 1.07 1.42 -20.04
CA ARG A 92 1.38 0.73 -21.31
C ARG A 92 2.14 1.63 -22.28
N TRP A 93 1.73 2.89 -22.39
CA TRP A 93 2.38 3.87 -23.26
C TRP A 93 3.82 4.14 -22.83
N LEU A 94 4.07 4.25 -21.52
CA LEU A 94 5.40 4.45 -20.93
C LEU A 94 6.28 3.21 -21.15
N VAL A 95 5.77 2.02 -20.83
CA VAL A 95 6.49 0.74 -20.99
C VAL A 95 6.88 0.52 -22.46
N ALA A 96 5.99 0.79 -23.41
CA ALA A 96 6.27 0.64 -24.83
C ALA A 96 7.37 1.57 -25.36
N ARG A 97 7.66 2.67 -24.64
CA ARG A 97 8.68 3.67 -24.99
C ARG A 97 9.89 3.66 -24.05
N SER A 98 9.90 2.74 -23.10
CA SER A 98 11.08 2.42 -22.30
C SER A 98 12.02 1.50 -23.09
N PRO A 99 13.34 1.60 -22.90
CA PRO A 99 14.27 0.66 -23.49
C PRO A 99 13.91 -0.78 -23.11
N ARG A 100 13.93 -1.70 -24.08
CA ARG A 100 13.80 -3.14 -23.83
C ARG A 100 15.09 -3.66 -23.17
N SER A 101 15.21 -3.46 -21.86
CA SER A 101 16.22 -4.06 -21.00
C SER A 101 15.60 -5.02 -20.00
N VAL A 102 16.42 -5.89 -19.40
CA VAL A 102 15.99 -6.83 -18.34
C VAL A 102 15.26 -6.12 -17.19
N ILE A 103 15.64 -4.87 -16.91
CA ILE A 103 14.91 -3.97 -16.00
C ILE A 103 14.42 -2.79 -16.82
N ALA A 104 13.11 -2.57 -16.91
CA ALA A 104 12.54 -1.41 -17.58
C ALA A 104 13.01 -0.12 -16.89
N SER A 105 13.46 0.86 -17.67
CA SER A 105 13.89 2.18 -17.17
C SER A 105 13.15 3.31 -17.88
N LEU A 106 12.50 4.17 -17.11
CA LEU A 106 11.82 5.35 -17.59
C LEU A 106 12.81 6.52 -17.70
N ARG A 107 12.88 7.13 -18.87
CA ARG A 107 13.65 8.36 -19.09
C ARG A 107 12.75 9.56 -18.82
N THR A 108 13.32 10.63 -18.24
CA THR A 108 12.59 11.88 -18.00
C THR A 108 11.94 12.42 -19.28
N ARG A 109 12.63 12.33 -20.43
CA ARG A 109 12.08 12.77 -21.72
C ARG A 109 10.82 11.99 -22.12
N THR A 110 10.79 10.68 -21.90
CA THR A 110 9.60 9.86 -22.18
C THR A 110 8.39 10.35 -21.38
N LEU A 111 8.59 10.72 -20.12
CA LEU A 111 7.53 11.28 -19.29
C LEU A 111 7.07 12.67 -19.80
N LEU A 112 8.00 13.51 -20.24
CA LEU A 112 7.68 14.84 -20.79
C LEU A 112 6.92 14.77 -22.12
N ASP A 113 7.13 13.70 -22.89
CA ASP A 113 6.44 13.46 -24.16
C ASP A 113 5.07 12.77 -23.99
N LEU A 114 4.64 12.48 -22.74
CA LEU A 114 3.38 11.80 -22.45
C LEU A 114 2.20 12.70 -22.88
N PRO A 115 1.34 12.26 -23.81
CA PRO A 115 0.13 13.00 -24.14
C PRO A 115 -0.86 12.94 -22.98
N VAL A 116 -1.19 14.10 -22.42
CA VAL A 116 -2.17 14.24 -21.34
C VAL A 116 -3.30 15.13 -21.82
N VAL A 117 -4.52 14.60 -21.81
CA VAL A 117 -5.73 15.41 -21.97
C VAL A 117 -5.99 16.11 -20.63
N LEU A 118 -6.00 17.44 -20.66
CA LEU A 118 -6.17 18.26 -19.47
C LEU A 118 -7.54 18.93 -19.47
N PRO A 119 -8.53 18.38 -18.72
CA PRO A 119 -9.83 19.04 -18.59
C PRO A 119 -9.70 20.33 -17.76
N PRO A 120 -10.71 21.21 -17.78
CA PRO A 120 -10.74 22.40 -16.92
C PRO A 120 -10.57 22.03 -15.44
N THR A 121 -9.98 22.93 -14.66
CA THR A 121 -9.67 22.66 -13.25
C THR A 121 -10.90 22.25 -12.43
N ALA A 122 -12.07 22.83 -12.70
CA ALA A 122 -13.31 22.44 -12.00
C ALA A 122 -13.70 20.96 -12.24
N GLU A 123 -13.50 20.47 -13.46
CA GLU A 123 -13.76 19.07 -13.80
C GLU A 123 -12.70 18.14 -13.17
N GLN A 124 -11.44 18.57 -13.11
CA GLN A 124 -10.41 17.83 -12.38
C GLN A 124 -10.78 17.66 -10.90
N GLU A 125 -11.23 18.72 -10.23
CA GLU A 125 -11.65 18.65 -8.83
C GLU A 125 -12.88 17.76 -8.65
N ALA A 126 -13.86 17.82 -9.55
CA ALA A 126 -15.04 16.95 -9.50
C ALA A 126 -14.66 15.47 -9.62
N ILE A 127 -13.77 15.13 -10.57
CA ILE A 127 -13.24 13.76 -10.72
C ILE A 127 -12.53 13.32 -9.44
N LEU A 128 -11.66 14.18 -8.89
CA LEU A 128 -10.90 13.87 -7.68
C LEU A 128 -11.79 13.71 -6.45
N ALA A 129 -12.86 14.49 -6.33
CA ALA A 129 -13.83 14.36 -5.25
C ALA A 129 -14.55 13.01 -5.27
N VAL A 130 -14.95 12.54 -6.46
CA VAL A 130 -15.56 11.21 -6.62
C VAL A 130 -14.58 10.11 -6.24
N LEU A 131 -13.35 10.17 -6.75
CA LEU A 131 -12.32 9.17 -6.42
C LEU A 131 -12.01 9.16 -4.92
N ALA A 132 -11.88 10.32 -4.28
CA ALA A 132 -11.64 10.42 -2.85
C ALA A 132 -12.78 9.80 -2.03
N SER A 133 -14.04 9.90 -2.48
CA SER A 133 -15.17 9.26 -1.80
C SER A 133 -15.09 7.73 -1.87
N LEU A 134 -14.68 7.18 -3.02
CA LEU A 134 -14.48 5.74 -3.20
C LEU A 134 -13.29 5.24 -2.37
N ASP A 135 -12.19 5.99 -2.34
CA ASP A 135 -11.01 5.66 -1.53
C ASP A 135 -11.37 5.60 -0.03
N ALA A 136 -12.23 6.52 0.44
CA ALA A 136 -12.71 6.54 1.82
C ALA A 136 -13.59 5.31 2.13
N GLU A 137 -14.48 4.94 1.22
CA GLU A 137 -15.32 3.75 1.37
C GLU A 137 -14.49 2.46 1.38
N GLU A 138 -13.51 2.35 0.49
CA GLU A 138 -12.57 1.22 0.47
C GLU A 138 -11.80 1.10 1.79
N ALA A 139 -11.33 2.23 2.34
CA ALA A 139 -10.63 2.23 3.62
C ALA A 139 -11.52 1.72 4.78
N VAL A 140 -12.80 2.09 4.80
CA VAL A 140 -13.76 1.59 5.79
C VAL A 140 -13.96 0.08 5.63
N HIS A 141 -14.20 -0.41 4.42
CA HIS A 141 -14.38 -1.84 4.17
C HIS A 141 -13.14 -2.65 4.53
N ARG A 142 -11.94 -2.14 4.23
CA ARG A 142 -10.68 -2.78 4.61
C ARG A 142 -10.55 -2.92 6.12
N ARG A 143 -10.87 -1.87 6.88
CA ARG A 143 -10.86 -1.89 8.35
C ARG A 143 -11.83 -2.92 8.92
N VAL A 144 -13.05 -3.01 8.36
CA VAL A 144 -14.03 -4.03 8.77
C VAL A 144 -13.49 -5.45 8.51
N ALA A 145 -12.87 -5.68 7.36
CA ALA A 145 -12.28 -6.97 7.02
C ALA A 145 -11.14 -7.35 7.98
N GLU A 146 -10.25 -6.40 8.29
CA GLU A 146 -9.13 -6.58 9.22
C GLU A 146 -9.61 -6.91 10.65
N GLU A 147 -10.58 -6.16 11.19
CA GLU A 147 -11.14 -6.43 12.51
C GLU A 147 -11.90 -7.77 12.56
N THR A 148 -12.63 -8.11 11.49
CA THR A 148 -13.32 -9.41 11.40
C THR A 148 -12.32 -10.56 11.42
N ALA A 149 -11.21 -10.44 10.68
CA ALA A 149 -10.15 -11.44 10.68
C ALA A 149 -9.51 -11.57 12.07
N ARG A 150 -9.26 -10.44 12.75
CA ARG A 150 -8.71 -10.41 14.11
C ARG A 150 -9.65 -11.08 15.12
N LEU A 151 -10.94 -10.76 15.08
CA LEU A 151 -11.95 -11.36 15.95
C LEU A 151 -12.07 -12.86 15.71
N ARG A 152 -12.07 -13.30 14.45
CA ARG A 152 -12.08 -14.72 14.09
C ARG A 152 -10.88 -15.45 14.65
N SER A 153 -9.67 -14.90 14.51
CA SER A 153 -8.45 -15.52 15.05
C SER A 153 -8.48 -15.59 16.58
N GLY A 154 -8.82 -14.49 17.26
CA GLY A 154 -8.89 -14.47 18.72
C GLY A 154 -9.99 -15.37 19.29
N LEU A 155 -11.12 -15.50 18.60
CA LEU A 155 -12.17 -16.46 18.98
C LEU A 155 -11.68 -17.90 18.79
N ALA A 156 -11.05 -18.20 17.66
CA ALA A 156 -10.54 -19.54 17.38
C ALA A 156 -9.54 -20.01 18.44
N GLU A 157 -8.59 -19.16 18.84
CA GLU A 157 -7.63 -19.45 19.92
C GLU A 157 -8.36 -19.82 21.22
N ARG A 158 -9.29 -18.98 21.67
CA ARG A 158 -10.01 -19.19 22.93
C ARG A 158 -10.94 -20.40 22.92
N LEU A 159 -11.53 -20.74 21.76
CA LEU A 159 -12.32 -21.97 21.60
C LEU A 159 -11.43 -23.22 21.69
N LEU A 160 -10.23 -23.18 21.11
CA LEU A 160 -9.28 -24.31 21.11
C LEU A 160 -8.61 -24.51 22.48
N ASP A 161 -8.39 -23.44 23.23
CA ASP A 161 -7.87 -23.50 24.60
C ASP A 161 -8.92 -23.97 25.63
N GLY A 162 -10.15 -24.21 25.18
CA GLY A 162 -11.25 -24.68 26.04
C GLY A 162 -11.77 -23.62 27.01
N GLU A 163 -11.37 -22.34 26.85
CA GLU A 163 -11.95 -21.22 27.61
C GLU A 163 -13.46 -21.12 27.39
N PHE A 164 -13.90 -21.54 26.21
CA PHE A 164 -15.30 -21.66 25.84
C PHE A 164 -15.61 -23.07 25.39
N THR A 165 -16.73 -23.60 25.85
CA THR A 165 -17.31 -24.85 25.34
C THR A 165 -18.35 -24.52 24.28
N VAL A 166 -18.13 -25.01 23.06
CA VAL A 166 -19.11 -24.88 21.96
C VAL A 166 -20.18 -25.93 22.15
N THR A 167 -21.40 -25.51 22.48
CA THR A 167 -22.55 -26.41 22.54
C THR A 167 -23.15 -26.50 21.13
N THR A 168 -22.83 -27.55 20.38
CA THR A 168 -23.40 -27.78 19.05
C THR A 168 -24.81 -28.34 19.20
N GLY A 169 -25.78 -27.43 19.29
CA GLY A 169 -27.20 -27.71 19.27
C GLY A 169 -27.92 -26.37 19.43
N ASP A 170 -28.20 -25.70 18.31
CA ASP A 170 -28.77 -24.35 18.22
C ASP A 170 -28.32 -23.42 19.37
N LEU A 171 -27.05 -22.98 19.27
CA LEU A 171 -26.38 -21.92 20.03
C LEU A 171 -27.09 -21.48 21.32
N ARG A 172 -26.97 -22.29 22.38
CA ARG A 172 -27.11 -21.86 23.77
C ARG A 172 -25.93 -22.37 24.58
N ALA A 173 -25.06 -21.46 25.00
CA ALA A 173 -23.89 -21.78 25.80
C ALA A 173 -24.27 -21.98 27.27
N SER A 174 -23.84 -23.11 27.84
CA SER A 174 -23.61 -23.26 29.27
C SER A 174 -22.39 -24.15 29.49
N GLY A 175 -21.48 -23.77 30.39
CA GLY A 175 -20.30 -24.56 30.71
C GLY A 175 -19.73 -24.25 32.10
N ARG A 176 -19.15 -25.27 32.72
CA ARG A 176 -18.39 -25.27 33.97
C ARG A 176 -16.96 -25.72 33.64
N LEU A 177 -15.94 -25.10 34.25
CA LEU A 177 -14.51 -25.43 34.04
C LEU A 177 -14.23 -26.93 34.28
N PRO A 178 -13.35 -27.59 33.50
CA PRO A 178 -12.88 -28.92 33.85
C PRO A 178 -11.95 -28.82 35.08
N ALA A 179 -12.24 -29.62 36.10
CA ALA A 179 -11.34 -29.83 37.23
C ALA A 179 -10.34 -30.94 36.88
N GLY A 180 -9.10 -30.55 36.58
CA GLY A 180 -7.97 -31.46 36.39
C GLY A 180 -6.87 -30.84 35.51
N PRO A 181 -5.57 -31.06 35.79
CA PRO A 181 -4.52 -30.48 34.98
C PRO A 181 -4.49 -31.12 33.59
N PRO A 182 -4.07 -30.39 32.55
CA PRO A 182 -4.00 -30.93 31.20
C PRO A 182 -2.96 -32.06 31.14
N VAL A 183 -3.36 -33.24 30.71
CA VAL A 183 -2.45 -34.36 30.44
C VAL A 183 -1.97 -34.23 29.00
N PHE A 184 -0.82 -33.60 28.80
CA PHE A 184 -0.02 -33.76 27.60
C PHE A 184 1.16 -34.67 27.92
N GLY A 185 1.21 -35.83 27.26
CA GLY A 185 2.32 -36.78 27.36
C GLY A 185 1.96 -38.06 28.09
N GLY A 186 1.66 -39.10 27.32
CA GLY A 186 1.60 -40.49 27.78
C GLY A 186 1.99 -41.39 26.63
N ALA A 187 3.12 -42.07 26.75
CA ALA A 187 3.65 -43.00 25.77
C ALA A 187 2.62 -44.10 25.44
N GLY A 188 2.30 -44.23 24.15
CA GLY A 188 1.46 -45.29 23.63
C GLY A 188 1.33 -45.13 22.12
N GLU A 189 1.80 -46.12 21.37
CA GLU A 189 1.67 -46.22 19.92
C GLU A 189 0.21 -46.07 19.50
N GLY A 190 -0.17 -44.88 19.06
CA GLY A 190 -1.48 -44.57 18.51
C GLY A 190 -1.29 -43.67 17.30
N ARG A 191 -1.35 -44.27 16.11
CA ARG A 191 -1.26 -43.56 14.83
C ARG A 191 -2.54 -42.74 14.65
N TRP A 192 -2.45 -41.41 14.66
CA TRP A 192 -3.59 -40.54 14.36
C TRP A 192 -3.61 -40.19 12.88
N THR A 193 -4.79 -40.25 12.26
CA THR A 193 -5.02 -39.75 10.90
C THR A 193 -6.12 -38.69 10.98
N VAL A 194 -5.80 -37.46 10.59
CA VAL A 194 -6.81 -36.41 10.41
C VAL A 194 -7.52 -36.71 9.10
N ILE A 195 -8.77 -37.18 9.17
CA ILE A 195 -9.64 -37.26 8.01
C ILE A 195 -10.38 -35.92 7.91
N LEU A 196 -9.92 -35.03 7.04
CA LEU A 196 -10.75 -33.96 6.51
C LEU A 196 -11.55 -34.57 5.36
N GLY A 197 -12.81 -34.91 5.62
CA GLY A 197 -13.66 -35.60 4.65
C GLY A 197 -14.28 -34.66 3.63
N GLY A 198 -14.28 -35.12 2.37
CA GLY A 198 -15.37 -34.98 1.38
C GLY A 198 -15.43 -33.71 0.55
#